data_AF-A0A418RT55-F1
#
_entry.id   AF-A0A418RT55-F1
#
_cell.length_a   1.000
_cell.length_b   1.000
_cell.length_c   1.000
_cell.angle_alpha   90.00
_cell.angle_beta   90.00
_cell.angle_gamma   90.00
#
_symmetry.space_group_name_H-M   'P 1'
#
loop_
_entity.id
_entity.type
_entity.pdbx_description
1 polymer ?
#
loop_
_entity_poly.entity_id
_entity_poly.type
_entity_poly.pdbx_seq_one_letter_code
_entity_poly.pdbx_strand_id
1 'polypeptide(L)'
;VIVKHHRLGYRANAMIVWNVPECLIKVLGQRISQFSFVTLCYQRPKQPEWPYNLYCMIHGKDRQTVLAQLEQLNADCGIEHLESAVLFSLRCFKQRGALYQPIDKPSLAHGYY
;
A
#
# COMPACT_ATOMS: atom_id res chain seq x y z
N VAL A 1 -0.89 -15.20 0.11
CA VAL A 1 0.32 -15.58 0.88
C VAL A 1 0.91 -14.32 1.48
N ILE A 2 1.05 -14.24 2.81
CA ILE A 2 1.88 -13.19 3.43
C ILE A 2 3.33 -13.64 3.21
N VAL A 3 3.91 -13.25 2.08
CA VAL A 3 5.32 -13.54 1.84
C VAL A 3 6.09 -12.73 2.87
N LYS A 4 6.84 -13.41 3.75
CA LYS A 4 7.83 -12.74 4.60
C LYS A 4 8.93 -12.21 3.67
N HIS A 5 8.74 -11.03 3.10
CA HIS A 5 9.63 -10.34 2.15
C HIS A 5 11.01 -9.94 2.73
N HIS A 6 11.31 -10.32 3.98
CA HIS A 6 12.57 -10.00 4.64
C HIS A 6 13.80 -10.71 4.01
N ARG A 7 13.60 -11.65 3.08
CA ARG A 7 14.68 -12.38 2.37
C ARG A 7 15.15 -11.75 1.05
N LEU A 8 14.49 -10.70 0.54
CA LEU A 8 14.88 -10.03 -0.72
C LEU A 8 15.56 -8.66 -0.52
N GLY A 9 15.79 -8.25 0.73
CA GLY A 9 16.48 -6.99 1.03
C GLY A 9 15.62 -5.73 0.85
N TYR A 10 14.30 -5.86 0.68
CA TYR A 10 13.39 -4.71 0.70
C TYR A 10 13.27 -4.15 2.12
N ARG A 11 13.83 -2.96 2.34
CA ARG A 11 13.81 -2.28 3.66
C ARG A 11 12.89 -1.07 3.67
N ALA A 12 12.52 -0.56 2.48
CA ALA A 12 11.61 0.58 2.34
C ALA A 12 10.33 0.14 1.64
N ASN A 13 9.20 0.51 2.23
CA ASN A 13 7.88 0.36 1.63
C ASN A 13 7.21 1.74 1.67
N ALA A 14 6.56 2.13 0.59
CA ALA A 14 5.77 3.35 0.56
C ALA A 14 4.39 3.07 -0.03
N MET A 15 3.38 3.64 0.61
CA MET A 15 2.07 3.83 0.00
C MET A 15 2.10 5.15 -0.75
N ILE A 16 1.84 5.09 -2.05
CA ILE A 16 1.69 6.26 -2.90
C ILE A 16 0.21 6.46 -3.13
N VAL A 17 -0.22 7.71 -3.04
CA VAL A 17 -1.62 8.09 -3.23
C VAL A 17 -1.72 9.24 -4.22
N TRP A 18 -2.73 9.20 -5.08
CA TRP A 18 -3.02 10.27 -6.06
C TRP A 18 -4.48 10.69 -5.98
N ASN A 19 -4.71 12.00 -6.19
CA ASN A 19 -6.01 12.59 -6.45
C ASN A 19 -6.25 12.58 -7.96
N VAL A 20 -6.98 11.57 -8.43
CA VAL A 20 -7.18 11.28 -9.86
C VAL A 20 -8.58 11.69 -10.30
N PRO A 21 -8.76 12.27 -11.49
CA PRO A 21 -10.07 12.42 -12.13
C PRO A 21 -10.73 11.06 -12.38
N GLU A 22 -12.04 10.95 -12.12
CA GLU A 22 -12.75 9.66 -12.22
C GLU A 22 -12.66 9.01 -13.61
N CYS A 23 -12.61 9.82 -14.68
CA CYS A 23 -12.45 9.33 -16.05
C CYS A 23 -11.09 8.64 -16.30
N LEU A 24 -10.06 8.92 -15.49
CA LEU A 24 -8.71 8.38 -15.67
C LEU A 24 -8.40 7.21 -14.74
N ILE A 25 -9.13 7.04 -13.63
CA ILE A 25 -8.80 6.05 -12.58
C ILE A 25 -8.61 4.65 -13.16
N LYS A 26 -9.55 4.19 -13.98
CA LYS A 26 -9.52 2.82 -14.49
C LYS A 26 -8.29 2.58 -15.36
N VAL A 27 -7.98 3.52 -16.25
CA VAL A 27 -6.84 3.43 -17.17
C VAL A 27 -5.53 3.52 -16.39
N LEU A 28 -5.40 4.49 -15.48
CA LEU A 28 -4.20 4.66 -14.66
C LEU A 28 -3.97 3.49 -13.72
N GLY A 29 -5.01 2.99 -13.04
CA GLY A 29 -4.90 1.81 -12.18
C GLY A 29 -4.45 0.56 -12.94
N GLN A 30 -4.93 0.37 -14.18
CA GLN A 30 -4.46 -0.72 -15.04
C GLN A 30 -2.99 -0.56 -15.39
N ARG A 31 -2.55 0.64 -15.81
CA ARG A 31 -1.15 0.90 -16.16
C ARG A 31 -0.21 0.74 -14.96
N ILE A 32 -0.54 1.37 -13.83
CA ILE A 32 0.24 1.33 -12.59
C ILE A 32 0.43 -0.09 -12.08
N SER A 33 -0.60 -0.94 -12.19
CA SER A 33 -0.50 -2.33 -11.73
C SER A 33 0.41 -3.23 -12.58
N GLN A 34 0.85 -2.79 -13.77
CA GLN A 34 1.79 -3.54 -14.60
C GLN A 34 3.25 -3.38 -14.19
N PHE A 35 3.56 -2.39 -13.34
CA PHE A 35 4.94 -2.18 -12.88
C PHE A 35 5.34 -3.30 -11.91
N SER A 36 6.48 -3.94 -12.17
CA SER A 36 6.95 -5.10 -11.40
C SER A 36 7.24 -4.79 -9.92
N PHE A 37 7.47 -3.52 -9.59
CA PHE A 37 7.70 -3.04 -8.23
C PHE A 37 6.42 -2.60 -7.51
N VAL A 38 5.26 -2.64 -8.16
CA VAL A 38 3.95 -2.40 -7.58
C VAL A 38 3.33 -3.72 -7.15
N THR A 39 3.06 -3.90 -5.87
CA THR A 39 2.49 -5.16 -5.33
C THR A 39 0.98 -5.09 -5.10
N LEU A 40 0.45 -3.88 -4.99
CA LEU A 40 -0.95 -3.61 -4.73
C LEU A 40 -1.31 -2.27 -5.35
N CYS A 41 -2.41 -2.22 -6.10
CA CYS A 41 -2.97 -1.00 -6.67
C CYS A 41 -4.50 -1.06 -6.55
N TYR A 42 -5.13 -0.04 -5.96
CA TYR A 42 -6.57 -0.05 -5.70
C TYR A 42 -7.16 1.35 -5.61
N GLN A 43 -8.47 1.43 -5.83
CA GLN A 43 -9.26 2.65 -5.71
C GLN A 43 -9.94 2.72 -4.33
N ARG A 44 -10.08 3.93 -3.78
CA ARG A 44 -11.01 4.24 -2.69
C ARG A 44 -11.81 5.51 -3.00
N PRO A 45 -13.03 5.66 -2.46
CA PRO A 45 -13.75 6.93 -2.53
C PRO A 45 -12.97 8.06 -1.84
N LYS A 46 -13.04 9.27 -2.39
CA LYS A 46 -12.49 10.48 -1.77
C LYS A 46 -13.25 10.81 -0.48
N GLN A 47 -12.57 11.42 0.47
CA GLN A 47 -13.16 12.02 1.68
C GLN A 47 -12.75 13.50 1.77
N PRO A 48 -13.53 14.37 2.44
CA PRO A 48 -13.22 15.80 2.54
C PRO A 48 -11.81 16.11 3.04
N GLU A 49 -11.34 15.37 4.04
CA GLU A 49 -10.02 15.50 4.65
C GLU A 49 -8.92 14.68 3.92
N TRP A 50 -9.31 13.85 2.96
CA TRP A 50 -8.41 12.95 2.25
C TRP A 50 -8.84 12.77 0.78
N PRO A 51 -8.39 13.68 -0.11
CA PRO A 51 -8.89 13.76 -1.49
C PRO A 51 -8.30 12.69 -2.43
N TYR A 52 -7.49 11.76 -1.92
CA TYR A 52 -6.84 10.74 -2.75
C TYR A 52 -7.73 9.51 -2.96
N ASN A 53 -7.84 9.09 -4.22
CA ASN A 53 -8.70 7.99 -4.65
C ASN A 53 -7.97 6.84 -5.36
N LEU A 54 -6.70 6.99 -5.73
CA LEU A 54 -5.87 5.91 -6.27
C LEU A 54 -4.67 5.65 -5.37
N TYR A 55 -4.42 4.39 -5.05
CA TYR A 55 -3.42 3.95 -4.07
C TYR A 55 -2.54 2.89 -4.71
N CYS A 56 -1.23 2.95 -4.49
CA CYS A 56 -0.34 1.83 -4.79
C CYS A 56 0.71 1.60 -3.69
N MET A 57 1.18 0.37 -3.56
CA MET A 57 2.31 0.00 -2.70
C MET A 57 3.55 -0.27 -3.54
N ILE A 58 4.63 0.47 -3.26
CA ILE A 58 5.96 0.27 -3.86
C ILE A 58 6.94 -0.23 -2.81
N HIS A 59 7.77 -1.21 -3.19
CA HIS A 59 8.80 -1.81 -2.35
C HIS A 59 10.20 -1.64 -2.95
N GLY A 60 11.15 -1.20 -2.14
CA GLY A 60 12.54 -0.97 -2.56
C GLY A 60 13.56 -1.33 -1.47
N LYS A 61 14.82 -1.49 -1.89
CA LYS A 61 15.92 -1.81 -0.97
C LYS A 61 16.18 -0.68 0.03
N ASP A 62 15.94 0.54 -0.39
CA ASP A 62 16.02 1.78 0.38
C ASP A 62 15.02 2.82 -0.15
N ARG A 63 14.95 3.98 0.52
CA ARG A 63 14.06 5.07 0.12
C ARG A 63 14.40 5.63 -1.25
N GLN A 64 15.68 5.73 -1.61
CA GLN A 64 16.13 6.24 -2.91
C GLN A 64 15.57 5.40 -4.05
N THR A 65 15.64 4.07 -3.91
CA THR A 65 15.11 3.10 -4.86
C THR A 65 13.60 3.30 -5.07
N VAL A 66 12.84 3.46 -3.97
CA VAL A 66 11.39 3.69 -4.05
C VAL A 66 11.06 5.00 -4.74
N LEU A 67 11.81 6.07 -4.46
CA LEU A 67 11.60 7.37 -5.10
C LEU A 67 11.93 7.33 -6.59
N ALA A 68 13.01 6.65 -6.99
CA ALA A 68 13.36 6.48 -8.41
C ALA A 68 12.30 5.64 -9.16
N GLN A 69 11.78 4.58 -8.53
CA GLN A 69 10.68 3.79 -9.08
C GLN A 69 9.39 4.62 -9.23
N LEU A 70 9.09 5.48 -8.26
CA LEU A 70 7.96 6.40 -8.33
C LEU A 70 8.14 7.43 -9.45
N GLU A 71 9.32 8.01 -9.59
CA GLU A 71 9.64 8.95 -10.67
C GLU A 71 9.45 8.29 -12.05
N GLN A 72 9.99 7.08 -12.23
CA GLN A 72 9.79 6.30 -13.45
C GLN A 72 8.29 6.06 -13.71
N LEU A 73 7.55 5.59 -12.70
CA LEU A 73 6.12 5.31 -12.82
C LEU A 73 5.33 6.57 -13.21
N ASN A 74 5.62 7.70 -12.56
CA ASN A 74 4.94 8.96 -12.84
C ASN A 74 5.21 9.43 -14.27
N ALA A 75 6.45 9.32 -14.75
CA ALA A 75 6.84 9.67 -16.11
C ALA A 75 6.17 8.78 -17.17
N ASP A 76 6.23 7.46 -16.97
CA ASP A 76 5.64 6.48 -17.89
C ASP A 76 4.10 6.60 -17.95
N CYS A 77 3.47 7.05 -16.86
CA CYS A 77 2.02 7.27 -16.79
C CYS A 77 1.59 8.71 -17.14
N GLY A 78 2.50 9.68 -17.17
CA GLY A 78 2.22 11.10 -17.38
C GLY A 78 1.36 11.72 -16.26
N ILE A 79 1.63 11.38 -14.99
CA ILE A 79 0.82 11.78 -13.83
C ILE A 79 1.55 12.65 -12.80
N GLU A 80 2.69 13.23 -13.16
CA GLU A 80 3.50 14.12 -12.30
C GLU A 80 2.72 15.35 -11.84
N HIS A 81 1.75 15.78 -12.63
CA HIS A 81 0.91 16.95 -12.37
C HIS A 81 -0.23 16.68 -11.39
N LEU A 82 -0.50 15.41 -11.06
CA LEU A 82 -1.55 15.06 -10.12
C LEU A 82 -1.07 15.28 -8.68
N GLU A 83 -1.96 15.85 -7.86
CA GLU A 83 -1.74 15.94 -6.42
C GLU A 83 -1.53 14.54 -5.85
N SER A 84 -0.42 14.36 -5.12
CA SER A 84 0.01 13.06 -4.61
C SER A 84 0.76 13.19 -3.28
N ALA A 85 0.85 12.07 -2.56
CA ALA A 85 1.65 11.96 -1.36
C ALA A 85 2.37 10.61 -1.27
N VAL A 86 3.55 10.61 -0.64
CA VAL A 86 4.39 9.43 -0.43
C VAL A 86 4.45 9.10 1.05
N LEU A 87 3.87 7.98 1.44
CA LEU A 87 3.73 7.57 2.84
C LEU A 87 4.64 6.38 3.13
N PHE A 88 5.86 6.66 3.61
CA PHE A 88 6.80 5.61 3.99
C PHE A 88 6.38 4.88 5.26
N SER A 89 6.41 3.55 5.22
CA SER A 89 6.23 2.73 6.42
C SER A 89 7.41 2.94 7.38
N LEU A 90 7.14 3.38 8.61
CA LEU A 90 8.17 3.55 9.65
C LEU A 90 8.23 2.37 10.62
N ARG A 91 7.05 1.88 11.02
CA ARG A 91 6.91 0.77 11.97
C ARG A 91 5.69 -0.05 11.62
N CYS A 92 5.86 -1.38 11.60
CA CYS A 92 4.74 -2.30 11.53
C CYS A 92 4.22 -2.56 12.95
N PHE A 93 3.03 -2.07 13.28
CA PHE A 93 2.37 -2.36 14.56
C PHE A 93 1.71 -3.75 14.57
N LYS A 94 1.19 -4.18 13.42
CA LYS A 94 0.47 -5.45 13.28
C LYS A 94 0.46 -5.91 11.82
N GLN A 95 0.85 -7.16 11.58
CA GLN A 95 0.71 -7.82 10.28
C GLN A 95 0.29 -9.28 10.50
N ARG A 96 -0.99 -9.56 10.25
CA ARG A 96 -1.57 -10.91 10.32
C ARG A 96 -2.77 -10.99 9.38
N GLY A 97 -3.08 -12.20 8.91
CA GLY A 97 -4.29 -12.44 8.15
C GLY A 97 -5.55 -12.20 8.98
N ALA A 98 -6.69 -11.99 8.31
CA ALA A 98 -7.98 -12.00 8.97
C ALA A 98 -8.26 -13.40 9.58
N LEU A 99 -8.81 -13.42 10.79
CA LEU A 99 -9.34 -14.63 11.41
C LEU A 99 -10.84 -14.64 11.13
N TYR A 100 -11.30 -15.56 10.30
CA TYR A 100 -12.71 -15.66 9.91
C TYR A 100 -13.54 -16.53 10.86
N GLN A 101 -12.88 -17.31 11.72
CA GLN A 101 -13.54 -18.04 12.81
C GLN A 101 -13.22 -17.35 14.14
N PRO A 102 -14.22 -17.19 15.04
CA PRO A 102 -13.97 -16.73 16.40
C PRO A 102 -13.01 -17.71 17.07
N ILE A 103 -12.03 -17.19 17.82
CA ILE A 103 -11.32 -17.99 18.80
C ILE A 103 -12.34 -18.29 19.88
N ASP A 104 -12.67 -19.57 20.09
CA ASP A 104 -13.39 -19.99 21.30
C ASP A 104 -12.62 -19.42 22.48
N LYS A 105 -13.20 -18.44 23.17
CA LYS A 105 -12.63 -17.97 24.43
C LYS A 105 -12.68 -19.17 25.37
N PRO A 106 -11.54 -19.71 25.86
CA PRO A 106 -11.62 -20.66 26.94
C PRO A 106 -12.40 -19.99 28.08
N SER A 107 -13.42 -20.68 28.57
CA SER A 107 -14.15 -20.25 29.76
C SER A 107 -13.13 -20.04 30.86
N LEU A 108 -13.04 -18.81 31.37
CA LEU A 108 -12.37 -18.54 32.64
C LEU A 108 -13.25 -19.16 33.74
N ALA A 109 -13.17 -20.48 33.88
CA ALA A 109 -13.70 -21.21 35.01
C ALA A 109 -12.58 -21.33 36.05
N HIS A 110 -12.74 -20.56 37.13
CA HIS A 110 -12.35 -20.84 38.52
C HIS A 110 -10.93 -21.33 38.83
N GLY A 111 -10.22 -20.58 39.69
CA GLY A 111 -9.21 -21.16 40.58
C GLY A 111 -8.20 -20.18 41.18
N TYR A 112 -8.47 -19.75 42.42
CA TYR A 112 -7.56 -19.39 43.53
C TYR A 112 -6.21 -18.70 43.21
N TYR A 113 -6.04 -17.44 43.67
CA TYR A 113 -5.30 -17.02 44.87
C TYR A 113 -5.68 -15.57 45.23
#